data_AF-A0A9P5M7J9-F1
#
_entry.id   AF-A0A9P5M7J9-F1
#
_cell.length_a   1.000
_cell.length_b   1.000
_cell.length_c   1.000
_cell.angle_alpha   90.00
_cell.angle_beta   90.00
_cell.angle_gamma   90.00
#
_symmetry.space_group_name_H-M   'P 1'
#
loop_
_entity.id
_entity.type
_entity.pdbx_description
1 polymer ?
#
loop_
_entity_poly.entity_id
_entity_poly.type
_entity_poly.pdbx_seq_one_letter_code
_entity_poly.pdbx_strand_id
1 'polypeptide(L)'
;MKYTEIGNEAVRRKALDSGCLPGTRTHVLGSIVAWASGGTLHPDTPDYLKVLTPDKHVLWLCGVAGSGKSSIALSVASTIHSFGIPVGFYGFSRANQVALNPSNLFSTLALQLATQSAHLHNKLLKIIKDVDSDTRASLSPTKQLHTFLIPLLQSSDSSPPVHPTVIVVDALDESGGTRRREEILALLAELGSKLPSNVQVIITTRFEHDIQKALSPVS
;
A
#
# COMPACT_ATOMS: atom_id res chain seq x y z
N MET A 1 -26.50 -5.26 -2.91
CA MET A 1 -25.39 -6.08 -3.44
C MET A 1 -24.68 -5.42 -4.64
N LYS A 2 -24.60 -4.08 -4.73
CA LYS A 2 -24.08 -3.34 -5.92
C LYS A 2 -22.86 -2.44 -5.67
N TYR A 3 -22.30 -2.42 -4.45
CA TYR A 3 -21.13 -1.57 -4.12
C TYR A 3 -19.77 -2.25 -4.40
N THR A 4 -19.74 -3.58 -4.55
CA THR A 4 -18.52 -4.42 -4.66
C THR A 4 -17.96 -4.53 -6.08
N GLU A 5 -18.77 -4.34 -7.11
CA GLU A 5 -18.33 -4.41 -8.52
C GLU A 5 -17.57 -3.14 -8.94
N ILE A 6 -17.98 -1.98 -8.41
CA ILE A 6 -17.44 -0.67 -8.83
C ILE A 6 -15.97 -0.51 -8.41
N GLY A 7 -15.56 -1.01 -7.24
CA GLY A 7 -14.17 -0.90 -6.76
C GLY A 7 -13.19 -1.76 -7.54
N ASN A 8 -13.53 -3.03 -7.78
CA ASN A 8 -12.66 -3.96 -8.52
C ASN A 8 -12.64 -3.68 -10.03
N GLU A 9 -13.75 -3.24 -10.60
CA GLU A 9 -13.85 -2.90 -12.02
C GLU A 9 -13.21 -1.54 -12.33
N ALA A 10 -13.24 -0.58 -11.40
CA ALA A 10 -12.51 0.69 -11.54
C ALA A 10 -10.99 0.50 -11.45
N VAL A 11 -10.50 -0.37 -10.56
CA VAL A 11 -9.07 -0.74 -10.49
C VAL A 11 -8.64 -1.46 -11.77
N ARG A 12 -9.43 -2.43 -12.27
CA ARG A 12 -9.15 -3.12 -13.55
C ARG A 12 -9.24 -2.20 -14.77
N ARG A 13 -10.26 -1.35 -14.89
CA ARG A 13 -10.41 -0.40 -16.02
C ARG A 13 -9.33 0.67 -16.02
N LYS A 14 -8.92 1.17 -14.84
CA LYS A 14 -7.82 2.14 -14.73
C LYS A 14 -6.45 1.51 -14.99
N ALA A 15 -6.25 0.24 -14.65
CA ALA A 15 -5.00 -0.50 -14.89
C ALA A 15 -4.68 -0.69 -16.39
N LEU A 16 -5.69 -0.82 -17.26
CA LEU A 16 -5.48 -0.96 -18.71
C LEU A 16 -5.05 0.35 -19.40
N ASP A 17 -5.44 1.52 -18.88
CA ASP A 17 -5.18 2.82 -19.53
C ASP A 17 -4.09 3.68 -18.85
N SER A 18 -3.55 3.30 -17.68
CA SER A 18 -2.63 4.18 -16.91
C SER A 18 -1.37 3.54 -16.30
N GLY A 19 -1.13 2.24 -16.55
CA GLY A 19 0.11 1.57 -16.17
C GLY A 19 1.32 1.98 -17.03
N CYS A 20 2.49 1.40 -16.78
CA CYS A 20 3.63 1.53 -17.68
C CYS A 20 3.26 0.99 -19.07
N LEU A 21 3.73 1.69 -20.12
CA LEU A 21 3.56 1.23 -21.50
C LEU A 21 4.24 -0.14 -21.69
N PRO A 22 3.66 -1.04 -22.51
CA PRO A 22 4.27 -2.34 -22.79
C PRO A 22 5.74 -2.22 -23.23
N GLY A 23 6.61 -3.06 -22.66
CA GLY A 23 8.04 -3.05 -22.96
C GLY A 23 8.85 -1.92 -22.30
N THR A 24 8.22 -0.99 -21.57
CA THR A 24 8.93 0.08 -20.85
C THR A 24 9.20 -0.30 -19.40
N ARG A 25 10.32 0.18 -18.84
CA ARG A 25 10.67 0.05 -17.41
C ARG A 25 10.67 -1.39 -16.88
N THR A 26 10.81 -2.36 -17.78
CA THR A 26 10.74 -3.80 -17.50
C THR A 26 11.70 -4.23 -16.40
N HIS A 27 12.91 -3.68 -16.40
CA HIS A 27 13.91 -3.95 -15.36
C HIS A 27 13.45 -3.49 -13.97
N VAL A 28 12.97 -2.24 -13.87
CA VAL A 28 12.45 -1.68 -12.61
C VAL A 28 11.26 -2.47 -12.11
N LEU A 29 10.30 -2.76 -12.99
CA LEU A 29 9.11 -3.54 -12.65
C LEU A 29 9.48 -4.95 -12.17
N GLY A 30 10.38 -5.64 -12.88
CA GLY A 30 10.86 -6.96 -12.49
C GLY A 30 11.51 -6.97 -11.12
N SER A 31 12.42 -6.02 -10.84
CA SER A 31 13.08 -5.93 -9.53
C SER A 31 12.09 -5.67 -8.40
N ILE A 32 11.15 -4.75 -8.58
CA ILE A 32 10.16 -4.42 -7.53
C ILE A 32 9.21 -5.59 -7.30
N VAL A 33 8.71 -6.23 -8.36
CA VAL A 33 7.81 -7.38 -8.26
C VAL A 33 8.50 -8.55 -7.57
N ALA A 34 9.75 -8.84 -7.91
CA ALA A 34 10.53 -9.90 -7.28
C ALA A 34 10.70 -9.65 -5.78
N TRP A 35 11.09 -8.42 -5.39
CA TRP A 35 11.19 -8.03 -3.99
C TRP A 35 9.85 -8.13 -3.25
N ALA A 36 8.79 -7.58 -3.83
CA ALA A 36 7.46 -7.55 -3.21
C ALA A 36 6.85 -8.96 -3.06
N SER A 37 7.25 -9.91 -3.90
CA SER A 37 6.71 -11.29 -3.85
C SER A 37 7.57 -12.25 -3.01
N GLY A 38 8.82 -11.90 -2.70
CA GLY A 38 9.79 -12.80 -2.05
C GLY A 38 10.53 -12.23 -0.84
N GLY A 39 10.25 -10.98 -0.44
CA GLY A 39 10.78 -10.35 0.77
C GLY A 39 12.29 -10.05 0.75
N THR A 40 12.98 -10.29 -0.36
CA THR A 40 14.41 -10.01 -0.53
C THR A 40 14.67 -9.43 -1.92
N LEU A 41 15.47 -8.36 -1.98
CA LEU A 41 15.98 -7.85 -3.26
C LEU A 41 16.98 -8.85 -3.81
N HIS A 42 16.92 -9.13 -5.11
CA HIS A 42 17.92 -9.96 -5.78
C HIS A 42 19.32 -9.32 -5.64
N PRO A 43 20.42 -10.09 -5.52
CA PRO A 43 21.78 -9.52 -5.44
C PRO A 43 22.10 -8.54 -6.58
N ASP A 44 21.60 -8.83 -7.78
CA ASP A 44 21.75 -8.00 -8.98
C ASP A 44 20.78 -6.82 -9.06
N THR A 45 20.01 -6.56 -8.00
CA THR A 45 19.14 -5.38 -7.93
C THR A 45 20.01 -4.13 -8.03
N PRO A 46 19.65 -3.15 -8.88
CA PRO A 46 20.40 -1.90 -9.01
C PRO A 46 20.54 -1.17 -7.68
N ASP A 47 21.71 -0.56 -7.45
CA ASP A 47 22.01 0.11 -6.19
C ASP A 47 21.03 1.23 -5.86
N TYR A 48 20.48 1.91 -6.86
CA TYR A 48 19.46 2.93 -6.63
C TYR A 48 18.18 2.36 -6.01
N LEU A 49 17.77 1.11 -6.33
CA LEU A 49 16.61 0.50 -5.69
C LEU A 49 16.91 0.06 -4.26
N LYS A 50 18.16 -0.31 -3.95
CA LYS A 50 18.59 -0.63 -2.58
C LYS A 50 18.50 0.59 -1.66
N VAL A 51 18.86 1.77 -2.17
CA VAL A 51 18.72 3.05 -1.44
C VAL A 51 17.25 3.38 -1.16
N LEU A 52 16.34 2.97 -2.05
CA LEU A 52 14.89 3.19 -1.89
C LEU A 52 14.22 2.17 -0.95
N THR A 53 14.92 1.12 -0.53
CA THR A 53 14.48 0.12 0.45
C THR A 53 15.39 0.13 1.70
N PRO A 54 15.45 1.22 2.47
CA PRO A 54 16.28 1.25 3.68
C PRO A 54 15.82 0.19 4.69
N ASP A 55 14.51 -0.11 4.69
CA ASP A 55 13.89 -1.15 5.49
C ASP A 55 13.53 -2.36 4.62
N LYS A 56 13.62 -3.58 5.17
CA LYS A 56 13.27 -4.82 4.44
C LYS A 56 11.82 -4.83 3.94
N HIS A 57 10.94 -4.02 4.54
CA HIS A 57 9.49 -4.02 4.31
C HIS A 57 8.96 -2.85 3.48
N VAL A 58 9.71 -1.76 3.33
CA VAL A 58 9.19 -0.52 2.72
C VAL A 58 10.07 -0.06 1.57
N LEU A 59 9.48 0.11 0.39
CA LEU A 59 10.08 0.70 -0.79
C LEU A 59 9.48 2.09 -1.03
N TRP A 60 10.35 3.10 -1.09
CA TRP A 60 9.98 4.48 -1.39
C TRP A 60 10.36 4.86 -2.82
N LEU A 61 9.39 4.98 -3.71
CA LEU A 61 9.60 5.46 -5.07
C LEU A 61 9.48 6.99 -5.13
N CYS A 62 10.61 7.67 -4.98
CA CYS A 62 10.69 9.13 -5.00
C CYS A 62 11.10 9.67 -6.38
N GLY A 63 10.47 10.77 -6.82
CA GLY A 63 10.80 11.36 -8.13
C GLY A 63 9.98 12.59 -8.49
N VAL A 64 10.41 13.32 -9.51
CA VAL A 64 9.73 14.53 -10.01
C VAL A 64 8.34 14.24 -10.58
N ALA A 65 7.47 15.25 -10.67
CA ALA A 65 6.16 15.12 -11.31
C ALA A 65 6.30 14.65 -12.77
N GLY A 66 5.37 13.83 -13.25
CA GLY A 66 5.41 13.28 -14.62
C GLY A 66 6.42 12.16 -14.84
N SER A 67 7.24 11.79 -13.85
CA SER A 67 8.23 10.71 -14.00
C SER A 67 7.65 9.29 -14.04
N GLY A 68 6.32 9.13 -14.06
CA GLY A 68 5.65 7.82 -14.20
C GLY A 68 5.66 6.92 -12.95
N LYS A 69 5.79 7.49 -11.75
CA LYS A 69 5.77 6.72 -10.49
C LYS A 69 4.45 5.98 -10.26
N SER A 70 3.33 6.67 -10.44
CA SER A 70 1.99 6.07 -10.34
C SER A 70 1.79 4.95 -11.36
N SER A 71 2.33 5.10 -12.57
CA SER A 71 2.31 4.05 -13.59
C SER A 71 3.14 2.82 -13.16
N ILE A 72 4.31 3.02 -12.53
CA ILE A 72 5.08 1.92 -11.93
C ILE A 72 4.27 1.24 -10.83
N ALA A 73 3.74 2.01 -9.87
CA ALA A 73 2.98 1.47 -8.74
C ALA A 73 1.76 0.65 -9.20
N LEU A 74 1.03 1.15 -10.19
CA LEU A 74 -0.12 0.47 -10.77
C LEU A 74 0.28 -0.79 -11.53
N SER A 75 1.33 -0.74 -12.35
CA SER A 75 1.85 -1.91 -13.05
C SER A 75 2.31 -3.00 -12.08
N VAL A 76 3.06 -2.63 -11.05
CA VAL A 76 3.52 -3.56 -10.01
C VAL A 76 2.32 -4.19 -9.29
N ALA A 77 1.36 -3.39 -8.85
CA ALA A 77 0.16 -3.91 -8.18
C ALA A 77 -0.63 -4.86 -9.08
N SER A 78 -0.79 -4.53 -10.37
CA SER A 78 -1.50 -5.37 -11.33
C SER A 78 -0.77 -6.70 -11.57
N THR A 79 0.55 -6.69 -11.72
CA THR A 79 1.35 -7.90 -11.89
C THR A 79 1.27 -8.79 -10.64
N ILE A 80 1.41 -8.23 -9.44
CA ILE A 80 1.32 -8.97 -8.18
C ILE A 80 -0.06 -9.60 -8.00
N HIS A 81 -1.13 -8.83 -8.27
CA HIS A 81 -2.49 -9.36 -8.25
C HIS A 81 -2.67 -10.52 -9.24
N SER A 82 -2.03 -10.46 -10.43
CA SER A 82 -2.10 -11.54 -11.42
C SER A 82 -1.45 -12.85 -10.96
N PHE A 83 -0.52 -12.77 -10.00
CA PHE A 83 0.09 -13.94 -9.35
C PHE A 83 -0.76 -14.51 -8.19
N GLY A 84 -1.95 -13.95 -7.94
CA GLY A 84 -2.83 -14.35 -6.85
C GLY A 84 -2.35 -13.88 -5.47
N ILE A 85 -1.38 -12.96 -5.42
CA ILE A 85 -0.90 -12.36 -4.19
C ILE A 85 -1.86 -11.22 -3.80
N PRO A 86 -2.41 -11.20 -2.58
CA PRO A 86 -3.26 -10.10 -2.11
C PRO A 86 -2.53 -8.75 -2.19
N VAL A 87 -3.16 -7.78 -2.87
CA VAL A 87 -2.63 -6.42 -3.00
C VAL A 87 -3.67 -5.37 -2.62
N GLY A 88 -3.30 -4.49 -1.68
CA GLY A 88 -4.03 -3.26 -1.39
C GLY A 88 -3.44 -2.12 -2.21
N PHE A 89 -4.28 -1.31 -2.86
CA PHE A 89 -3.86 -0.13 -3.60
C PHE A 89 -4.70 1.07 -3.20
N TYR A 90 -4.04 2.11 -2.73
CA TYR A 90 -4.65 3.40 -2.46
C TYR A 90 -3.81 4.51 -3.07
N GLY A 91 -4.40 5.28 -4.00
CA GLY A 91 -3.75 6.45 -4.57
C GLY A 91 -4.39 7.73 -4.07
N PHE A 92 -3.59 8.65 -3.54
CA PHE A 92 -4.07 9.99 -3.25
C PHE A 92 -4.25 10.79 -4.54
N SER A 93 -5.22 11.70 -4.55
CA SER A 93 -5.41 12.63 -5.63
C SER A 93 -6.03 13.91 -5.11
N ARG A 94 -5.36 15.06 -5.31
CA ARG A 94 -5.92 16.37 -4.91
C ARG A 94 -7.24 16.67 -5.62
N ALA A 95 -7.37 16.24 -6.87
CA ALA A 95 -8.57 16.45 -7.69
C ALA A 95 -9.77 15.62 -7.23
N ASN A 96 -9.54 14.50 -6.54
CA ASN A 96 -10.57 13.52 -6.20
C ASN A 96 -10.69 13.25 -4.69
N GLN A 97 -10.30 14.20 -3.82
CA GLN A 97 -10.33 14.00 -2.36
C GLN A 97 -11.73 13.65 -1.80
N VAL A 98 -12.80 14.03 -2.49
CA VAL A 98 -14.18 13.65 -2.13
C VAL A 98 -14.42 12.15 -2.36
N ALA A 99 -13.89 11.59 -3.45
CA ALA A 99 -14.01 10.17 -3.78
C ALA A 99 -12.95 9.30 -3.10
N LEU A 100 -11.78 9.87 -2.82
CA LEU A 100 -10.62 9.23 -2.19
C LEU A 100 -10.27 10.02 -0.92
N ASN A 101 -11.16 9.94 0.06
CA ASN A 101 -10.95 10.61 1.34
C ASN A 101 -9.72 10.00 2.03
N PRO A 102 -8.66 10.78 2.29
CA PRO A 102 -7.47 10.31 2.98
C PRO A 102 -7.76 9.61 4.31
N SER A 103 -8.86 10.01 4.96
CA SER A 103 -9.33 9.41 6.20
C SER A 103 -9.72 7.93 6.06
N ASN A 104 -9.93 7.41 4.84
CA ASN A 104 -10.34 6.04 4.58
C ASN A 104 -9.20 5.13 4.09
N LEU A 105 -7.95 5.60 4.09
CA LEU A 105 -6.78 4.86 3.61
C LEU A 105 -6.76 3.41 4.13
N PHE A 106 -6.72 3.23 5.44
CA PHE A 106 -6.45 1.92 6.04
C PHE A 106 -7.66 0.99 6.00
N SER A 107 -8.88 1.52 6.15
CA SER A 107 -10.11 0.74 5.97
C SER A 107 -10.29 0.26 4.53
N THR A 108 -9.96 1.10 3.54
CA THR A 108 -9.98 0.73 2.12
C THR A 108 -8.99 -0.37 1.82
N LEU A 109 -7.75 -0.24 2.30
CA LEU A 109 -6.71 -1.27 2.13
C LEU A 109 -7.13 -2.60 2.77
N ALA A 110 -7.63 -2.56 4.01
CA ALA A 110 -8.09 -3.76 4.70
C ALA A 110 -9.22 -4.47 3.93
N LEU A 111 -10.19 -3.71 3.41
CA LEU A 111 -11.29 -4.26 2.62
C LEU A 111 -10.80 -4.87 1.31
N GLN A 112 -9.94 -4.17 0.55
CA GLN A 112 -9.37 -4.68 -0.70
C GLN A 112 -8.65 -6.02 -0.50
N LEU A 113 -7.79 -6.11 0.52
CA LEU A 113 -7.08 -7.34 0.86
C LEU A 113 -8.03 -8.48 1.23
N ALA A 114 -9.04 -8.19 2.05
CA ALA A 114 -10.06 -9.15 2.46
C ALA A 114 -10.93 -9.65 1.30
N THR A 115 -11.09 -8.90 0.21
CA THR A 115 -11.82 -9.37 -0.97
C THR A 115 -11.02 -10.33 -1.85
N GLN A 116 -9.71 -10.39 -1.68
CA GLN A 116 -8.80 -11.18 -2.52
C GLN A 116 -8.36 -12.50 -1.87
N SER A 117 -8.62 -12.69 -0.58
CA SER A 117 -8.27 -13.91 0.15
C SER A 117 -9.37 -14.31 1.11
N ALA A 118 -9.86 -15.55 0.99
CA ALA A 118 -10.88 -16.08 1.90
C ALA A 118 -10.41 -16.08 3.38
N HIS A 119 -9.11 -16.29 3.61
CA HIS A 119 -8.53 -16.20 4.94
C HIS A 119 -8.62 -14.77 5.51
N LEU A 120 -8.18 -13.78 4.74
CA LEU A 120 -8.25 -12.37 5.15
C LEU A 120 -9.71 -11.90 5.26
N HIS A 121 -10.60 -12.40 4.41
CA HIS A 121 -12.04 -12.15 4.49
C HIS A 121 -12.61 -12.56 5.85
N ASN A 122 -12.42 -13.82 6.23
CA ASN A 122 -12.93 -14.37 7.48
C ASN A 122 -12.33 -13.65 8.70
N LYS A 123 -11.06 -13.26 8.61
CA LYS A 123 -10.38 -12.51 9.66
C LYS A 123 -10.94 -11.10 9.81
N LEU A 124 -11.14 -10.38 8.71
CA LEU A 124 -11.78 -9.05 8.74
C LEU A 124 -13.21 -9.12 9.28
N LEU A 125 -13.98 -10.15 8.93
CA LEU A 125 -15.32 -10.35 9.49
C LEU A 125 -15.33 -10.52 11.01
N LYS A 126 -14.34 -11.24 11.57
CA LYS A 126 -14.19 -11.35 13.03
C LYS A 126 -13.87 -9.99 13.65
N ILE A 127 -12.87 -9.29 13.11
CA ILE A 127 -12.49 -7.94 13.55
C ILE A 127 -13.71 -7.01 13.56
N ILE A 128 -14.51 -7.01 12.49
CA ILE A 128 -15.67 -6.13 12.39
C ILE A 128 -16.74 -6.49 13.42
N LYS A 129 -16.98 -7.79 13.69
CA LYS A 129 -17.98 -8.22 14.69
C LYS A 129 -17.65 -7.70 16.10
N ASP A 130 -16.37 -7.59 16.43
CA ASP A 130 -15.91 -7.14 17.74
C ASP A 130 -15.89 -5.60 17.89
N VAL A 131 -16.10 -4.86 16.79
CA VAL A 131 -16.15 -3.40 16.76
C VAL A 131 -17.60 -2.92 16.75
N ASP A 132 -17.95 -2.05 17.69
CA ASP A 132 -19.28 -1.43 17.80
C ASP A 132 -19.73 -0.78 16.47
N SER A 133 -20.99 -1.02 16.07
CA SER A 133 -21.52 -0.63 14.75
C SER A 133 -21.55 0.88 14.52
N ASP A 134 -21.73 1.67 15.58
CA ASP A 134 -21.90 3.13 15.49
C ASP A 134 -20.59 3.90 15.22
N THR A 135 -19.43 3.23 15.31
CA THR A 135 -18.12 3.88 15.13
C THR A 135 -17.43 3.57 13.80
N ARG A 136 -17.96 2.64 12.99
CA ARG A 136 -17.23 2.07 11.83
C ARG A 136 -16.98 3.06 10.68
N ALA A 137 -17.84 4.08 10.51
CA ALA A 137 -17.76 5.01 9.38
C ALA A 137 -17.00 6.32 9.67
N SER A 138 -16.62 6.58 10.92
CA SER A 138 -16.02 7.85 11.37
C SER A 138 -14.68 7.69 12.10
N LEU A 139 -14.05 6.52 11.98
CA LEU A 139 -12.74 6.28 12.59
C LEU A 139 -11.67 7.17 11.96
N SER A 140 -10.86 7.81 12.81
CA SER A 140 -9.64 8.50 12.37
C SER A 140 -8.67 7.51 11.69
N PRO A 141 -7.75 8.00 10.83
CA PRO A 141 -6.71 7.15 10.22
C PRO A 141 -6.00 6.26 11.24
N THR A 142 -5.61 6.82 12.40
CA THR A 142 -5.00 6.07 13.51
C THR A 142 -5.87 4.91 13.96
N LYS A 143 -7.16 5.15 14.25
CA LYS A 143 -8.08 4.09 14.68
C LYS A 143 -8.25 3.03 13.58
N GLN A 144 -8.36 3.44 12.31
CA GLN A 144 -8.48 2.48 11.21
C GLN A 144 -7.24 1.59 11.08
N LEU A 145 -6.04 2.15 11.25
CA LEU A 145 -4.79 1.38 11.23
C LEU A 145 -4.79 0.30 12.31
N HIS A 146 -5.09 0.68 13.55
CA HIS A 146 -5.05 -0.22 14.71
C HIS A 146 -6.22 -1.19 14.78
N THR A 147 -7.39 -0.81 14.31
CA THR A 147 -8.58 -1.64 14.37
C THR A 147 -8.65 -2.60 13.20
N PHE A 148 -8.30 -2.16 12.00
CA PHE A 148 -8.49 -2.97 10.79
C PHE A 148 -7.19 -3.51 10.23
N LEU A 149 -6.26 -2.64 9.82
CA LEU A 149 -5.16 -3.06 8.95
C LEU A 149 -4.09 -3.87 9.69
N ILE A 150 -3.59 -3.38 10.84
CA ILE A 150 -2.58 -4.11 11.62
C ILE A 150 -3.10 -5.49 12.04
N PRO A 151 -4.28 -5.61 12.69
CA PRO A 151 -4.80 -6.91 13.09
C PRO A 151 -5.07 -7.84 11.91
N LEU A 152 -5.51 -7.30 10.76
CA LEU A 152 -5.72 -8.09 9.56
C LEU A 152 -4.41 -8.72 9.05
N LEU A 153 -3.30 -7.98 9.10
CA LEU A 153 -2.00 -8.41 8.59
C LEU A 153 -1.21 -9.29 9.58
N GLN A 154 -1.36 -9.09 10.88
CA GLN A 154 -0.64 -9.84 11.91
C GLN A 154 -1.30 -11.19 12.21
N SER A 155 -0.58 -12.32 12.14
CA SER A 155 -1.13 -13.61 12.56
C SER A 155 -1.43 -13.61 14.07
N SER A 156 -2.55 -14.22 14.47
CA SER A 156 -2.87 -14.49 15.88
C SER A 156 -2.06 -15.66 16.45
N ASP A 157 -1.50 -16.48 15.57
CA ASP A 157 -0.69 -17.65 15.90
C ASP A 157 0.78 -17.40 15.55
N SER A 158 1.67 -18.07 16.27
CA SER A 158 3.13 -18.08 16.04
C SER A 158 3.55 -18.75 14.72
N SER A 159 2.61 -19.06 13.83
CA SER A 159 2.91 -19.57 12.50
C SER A 159 3.24 -18.40 11.56
N PRO A 160 4.29 -18.53 10.73
CA PRO A 160 4.59 -17.52 9.74
C PRO A 160 3.40 -17.42 8.77
N PRO A 161 2.94 -16.21 8.45
CA PRO A 161 1.90 -16.02 7.45
C PRO A 161 2.31 -16.65 6.11
N VAL A 162 1.40 -17.45 5.56
CA VAL A 162 1.70 -18.44 4.51
C VAL A 162 1.97 -17.80 3.14
N HIS A 163 1.51 -16.57 2.91
CA HIS A 163 1.59 -15.92 1.60
C HIS A 163 2.03 -14.45 1.70
N PRO A 164 2.82 -13.94 0.72
CA PRO A 164 3.13 -12.52 0.61
C PRO A 164 1.87 -11.66 0.58
N THR A 165 1.96 -10.41 1.03
CA THR A 165 0.89 -9.41 0.90
C THR A 165 1.51 -8.07 0.61
N VAL A 166 0.95 -7.34 -0.34
CA VAL A 166 1.56 -6.10 -0.82
C VAL A 166 0.60 -4.93 -0.62
N ILE A 167 1.12 -3.83 -0.10
CA ILE A 167 0.39 -2.58 0.11
C ILE A 167 1.03 -1.52 -0.77
N VAL A 168 0.22 -0.82 -1.55
CA VAL A 168 0.68 0.26 -2.42
C VAL A 168 -0.04 1.54 -2.03
N VAL A 169 0.75 2.55 -1.66
CA VAL A 169 0.30 3.91 -1.34
C VAL A 169 0.88 4.86 -2.38
N ASP A 170 0.05 5.28 -3.32
CA ASP A 170 0.46 6.13 -4.44
C ASP A 170 0.22 7.62 -4.16
N ALA A 171 1.15 8.46 -4.61
CA ALA A 171 1.11 9.92 -4.55
C ALA A 171 0.94 10.50 -3.14
N LEU A 172 1.72 10.03 -2.16
CA LEU A 172 1.60 10.47 -0.76
C LEU A 172 1.69 12.01 -0.58
N ASP A 173 2.42 12.71 -1.46
CA ASP A 173 2.48 14.17 -1.52
C ASP A 173 1.14 14.88 -1.80
N GLU A 174 0.13 14.13 -2.26
CA GLU A 174 -1.24 14.57 -2.54
C GLU A 174 -2.25 14.25 -1.42
N SER A 175 -1.79 13.69 -0.29
CA SER A 175 -2.63 13.26 0.84
C SER A 175 -3.35 14.38 1.60
N GLY A 176 -3.01 15.64 1.32
CA GLY A 176 -3.64 16.82 1.91
C GLY A 176 -2.63 17.91 2.19
N GLY A 177 -2.92 18.75 3.18
CA GLY A 177 -1.94 19.72 3.71
C GLY A 177 -0.86 19.04 4.56
N THR A 178 0.21 19.78 4.86
CA THR A 178 1.42 19.28 5.54
C THR A 178 1.11 18.48 6.81
N ARG A 179 0.28 19.02 7.72
CA ARG A 179 -0.10 18.33 8.97
C ARG A 179 -0.72 16.95 8.75
N ARG A 180 -1.57 16.80 7.73
CA ARG A 180 -2.21 15.50 7.41
C ARG A 180 -1.20 14.54 6.80
N ARG A 181 -0.31 15.04 5.94
CA ARG A 181 0.76 14.25 5.35
C ARG A 181 1.71 13.72 6.43
N GLU A 182 2.08 14.56 7.40
CA GLU A 182 2.88 14.18 8.57
C GLU A 182 2.17 13.10 9.41
N GLU A 183 0.87 13.23 9.66
CA GLU A 183 0.07 12.21 10.35
C GLU A 183 0.10 10.86 9.60
N ILE A 184 -0.12 10.87 8.28
CA ILE A 184 -0.10 9.65 7.48
C ILE A 184 1.32 9.05 7.41
N LEU A 185 2.35 9.87 7.29
CA LEU A 185 3.75 9.43 7.34
C LEU A 185 4.06 8.70 8.65
N ALA A 186 3.66 9.26 9.78
CA ALA A 186 3.85 8.64 11.09
C ALA A 186 3.14 7.28 11.18
N LEU A 187 1.92 7.18 10.65
CA LEU A 187 1.14 5.93 10.63
C LEU A 187 1.73 4.88 9.68
N LEU A 188 2.31 5.29 8.54
CA LEU A 188 2.99 4.38 7.62
C LEU A 188 4.32 3.89 8.18
N ALA A 189 5.07 4.74 8.88
CA ALA A 189 6.28 4.34 9.60
C ALA A 189 5.96 3.35 10.73
N GLU A 190 4.92 3.62 11.51
CA GLU A 190 4.41 2.69 12.53
C GLU A 190 4.02 1.36 11.90
N LEU A 191 3.24 1.37 10.81
CA LEU A 191 2.88 0.17 10.08
C LEU A 191 4.13 -0.62 9.72
N GLY A 192 5.11 0.00 9.06
CA GLY A 192 6.38 -0.64 8.67
C GLY A 192 7.09 -1.37 9.83
N SER A 193 7.07 -0.79 11.04
CA SER A 193 7.68 -1.42 12.24
C SER A 193 6.89 -2.59 12.83
N LYS A 194 5.59 -2.70 12.53
CA LYS A 194 4.67 -3.71 13.07
C LYS A 194 4.30 -4.79 12.06
N LEU A 195 4.76 -4.66 10.81
CA LEU A 195 4.47 -5.59 9.74
C LEU A 195 5.19 -6.94 9.94
N PRO A 196 4.49 -8.06 9.69
CA PRO A 196 5.16 -9.34 9.59
C PRO A 196 6.05 -9.40 8.35
N SER A 197 6.98 -10.36 8.35
CA SER A 197 8.06 -10.42 7.35
C SER A 197 7.58 -10.62 5.90
N ASN A 198 6.36 -11.12 5.72
CA ASN A 198 5.71 -11.38 4.45
C ASN A 198 4.91 -10.19 3.89
N VAL A 199 4.92 -9.03 4.56
CA VAL A 199 4.23 -7.84 4.07
C VAL A 199 5.23 -6.83 3.54
N GLN A 200 4.96 -6.33 2.34
CA GLN A 200 5.76 -5.32 1.67
C GLN A 200 4.89 -4.10 1.36
N VAL A 201 5.45 -2.91 1.57
CA VAL A 201 4.80 -1.62 1.33
C VAL A 201 5.56 -0.86 0.25
N ILE A 202 4.86 -0.42 -0.76
CA ILE A 202 5.38 0.45 -1.81
C ILE A 202 4.72 1.81 -1.66
N ILE A 203 5.53 2.85 -1.50
CA ILE A 203 5.05 4.22 -1.36
C ILE A 203 5.61 5.04 -2.50
N THR A 204 4.76 5.76 -3.23
CA THR A 204 5.25 6.75 -4.21
C THR A 204 5.03 8.16 -3.70
N THR A 205 5.99 9.04 -4.00
CA THR A 205 5.93 10.42 -3.55
C THR A 205 6.87 11.34 -4.33
N ARG A 206 6.68 12.66 -4.20
CA ARG A 206 7.65 13.68 -4.65
C ARG A 206 8.72 13.91 -3.59
N PHE A 207 9.81 14.55 -4.00
CA PHE A 207 10.82 15.04 -3.08
C PHE A 207 10.29 16.27 -2.34
N GLU A 208 9.69 16.03 -1.17
CA GLU A 208 9.26 17.07 -0.22
C GLU A 208 10.11 16.99 1.04
N HIS A 209 10.37 18.12 1.70
CA HIS A 209 11.32 18.20 2.82
C HIS A 209 10.88 17.39 4.06
N ASP A 210 9.58 17.39 4.38
CA ASP A 210 9.01 16.58 5.46
C ASP A 210 9.10 15.08 5.17
N ILE A 211 8.95 14.70 3.90
CA ILE A 211 9.13 13.31 3.45
C ILE A 211 10.61 12.92 3.56
N GLN A 212 11.54 13.78 3.16
CA GLN A 212 12.98 13.52 3.32
C GLN A 212 13.37 13.31 4.78
N LYS A 213 12.80 14.08 5.71
CA LYS A 213 12.99 13.86 7.16
C LYS A 213 12.44 12.51 7.65
N ALA A 214 11.30 12.08 7.11
CA ALA A 214 10.75 10.76 7.44
C ALA A 214 11.59 9.61 6.87
N LEU A 215 12.32 9.85 5.77
CA LEU A 215 13.20 8.89 5.11
C LEU A 215 14.63 8.85 5.66
N SER A 216 15.06 9.89 6.37
CA SER A 216 16.40 9.93 6.96
C SER A 216 16.47 8.93 8.13
N PRO A 217 17.54 8.11 8.22
CA PRO A 217 17.74 7.24 9.37
C PRO A 217 17.71 8.06 10.65
N VAL A 218 16.92 7.63 11.64
CA VAL A 218 16.97 8.22 12.98
C VAL A 218 18.39 7.96 13.50
N SER A 219 19.16 9.04 13.63
CA SER A 219 20.52 9.02 14.18
C SER A 219 20.49 8.84 15.70
#